data_AF-A0A7W3Y1A4-F1
#
_entry.id   AF-A0A7W3Y1A4-F1
#
_cell.length_a   1.000
_cell.length_b   1.000
_cell.length_c   1.000
_cell.angle_alpha   90.00
_cell.angle_beta   90.00
_cell.angle_gamma   90.00
#
_symmetry.space_group_name_H-M   'P 1'
#
loop_
_entity.id
_entity.type
_entity.pdbx_description
1 polymer ?
#
loop_
_entity_poly.entity_id
_entity_poly.type
_entity_poly.pdbx_seq_one_letter_code
_entity_poly.pdbx_strand_id
1 'polypeptide(L)'
;MTTPAQAPPARVRETASPVDDDVLTAIETAMVRIRRRQSRRSLARPVAEEMPEPIDLNTLAVIDAVDEGAARPEQPVTVGFVADRLAIDPSRASRLVTAAVKSGHVLRVASQEDGRRSCLELTDTGRAAVSAAHHTRQQFYARLLEGWPEEEQREFARLLDKFVHSLDTVRP
;
A
#
# COMPACT_ATOMS: atom_id res chain seq x y z
N MET A 1 -48.37 -37.06 -14.56
CA MET A 1 -47.62 -35.80 -14.77
C MET A 1 -46.18 -36.10 -14.44
N THR A 2 -45.36 -36.31 -15.47
CA THR A 2 -43.95 -36.72 -15.34
C THR A 2 -43.09 -35.46 -15.36
N THR A 3 -42.46 -35.13 -14.24
CA THR A 3 -41.51 -34.02 -14.13
C THR A 3 -40.21 -34.41 -14.84
N PRO A 4 -39.71 -33.63 -15.81
CA PRO A 4 -38.44 -33.94 -16.46
C PRO A 4 -37.28 -33.62 -15.51
N ALA A 5 -36.36 -34.57 -15.39
CA ALA A 5 -35.12 -34.44 -14.65
C ALA A 5 -34.25 -33.32 -15.24
N GLN A 6 -33.89 -32.35 -14.40
CA GLN A 6 -33.02 -31.23 -14.73
C GLN A 6 -31.58 -31.75 -14.90
N ALA A 7 -30.99 -31.50 -16.06
CA ALA A 7 -29.58 -31.84 -16.32
C ALA A 7 -28.66 -31.07 -15.36
N PRO A 8 -27.61 -31.70 -14.80
CA PRO A 8 -26.66 -30.99 -13.95
C PRO A 8 -25.93 -29.91 -14.76
N PRO A 9 -25.60 -28.75 -14.15
CA PRO A 9 -24.91 -27.68 -14.84
C PRO A 9 -23.54 -28.18 -15.31
N ALA A 10 -23.20 -27.82 -16.55
CA ALA A 10 -21.90 -28.08 -17.16
C ALA A 10 -20.79 -27.58 -16.21
N ARG A 11 -19.92 -28.50 -15.76
CA ARG A 11 -18.70 -28.13 -15.04
C ARG A 11 -17.94 -27.14 -15.93
N VAL A 12 -17.77 -25.92 -15.41
CA VAL A 12 -16.79 -24.97 -15.93
C VAL A 12 -15.49 -25.75 -16.08
N ARG A 13 -14.95 -25.81 -17.29
CA ARG A 13 -13.63 -26.39 -17.53
C ARG A 13 -12.65 -25.60 -16.68
N GLU A 14 -12.28 -26.18 -15.55
CA GLU A 14 -11.18 -25.77 -14.69
C GLU A 14 -9.94 -25.86 -15.56
N THR A 15 -9.54 -24.74 -16.16
CA THR A 15 -8.20 -24.61 -16.72
C THR A 15 -7.27 -24.79 -15.54
N ALA A 16 -6.70 -25.99 -15.40
CA ALA A 16 -5.75 -26.31 -14.34
C ALA A 16 -4.74 -25.17 -14.27
N SER A 17 -4.70 -24.51 -13.11
CA SER A 17 -3.74 -23.43 -12.88
C SER A 17 -2.35 -24.03 -13.06
N PRO A 18 -1.40 -23.36 -13.75
CA PRO A 18 -0.03 -23.83 -13.84
C PRO A 18 0.70 -23.84 -12.47
N VAL A 19 0.01 -23.44 -11.41
CA VAL A 19 0.48 -23.39 -10.02
C VAL A 19 -0.23 -24.46 -9.21
N ASP A 20 0.54 -25.20 -8.43
CA ASP A 20 0.07 -26.24 -7.51
C ASP A 20 -0.97 -25.71 -6.50
N ASP A 21 -2.06 -26.46 -6.29
CA ASP A 21 -3.17 -26.08 -5.41
C ASP A 21 -2.73 -25.93 -3.94
N ASP A 22 -1.75 -26.71 -3.48
CA ASP A 22 -1.22 -26.61 -2.13
C ASP A 22 -0.45 -25.29 -1.95
N VAL A 23 0.28 -24.87 -3.00
CA VAL A 23 0.97 -23.58 -3.03
C VAL A 23 -0.04 -22.43 -3.00
N LEU A 24 -1.11 -22.52 -3.80
CA LEU A 24 -2.18 -21.51 -3.82
C LEU A 24 -2.85 -21.38 -2.45
N THR A 25 -3.18 -22.50 -1.81
CA THR A 25 -3.83 -22.55 -0.50
C THR A 25 -2.94 -21.96 0.60
N ALA A 26 -1.63 -22.25 0.55
CA ALA A 26 -0.66 -21.70 1.50
C ALA A 26 -0.55 -20.16 1.37
N ILE A 27 -0.47 -19.65 0.14
CA ILE A 27 -0.40 -18.21 -0.14
C ILE A 27 -1.69 -17.52 0.33
N GLU A 28 -2.87 -18.04 -0.02
CA GLU A 28 -4.15 -17.45 0.40
C GLU A 28 -4.22 -17.34 1.92
N THR A 29 -3.91 -18.43 2.62
CA THR A 29 -3.92 -18.48 4.08
C THR A 29 -2.96 -17.46 4.69
N ALA A 30 -1.75 -17.33 4.14
CA ALA A 30 -0.77 -16.35 4.58
C ALA A 30 -1.28 -14.91 4.38
N MET A 31 -1.85 -14.60 3.21
CA MET A 31 -2.37 -13.27 2.88
C MET A 31 -3.55 -12.87 3.77
N VAL A 32 -4.47 -13.80 4.07
CA VAL A 32 -5.58 -13.54 4.99
C VAL A 32 -5.07 -13.22 6.41
N ARG A 33 -4.04 -13.95 6.88
CA ARG A 33 -3.42 -13.68 8.18
C ARG A 33 -2.72 -12.32 8.21
N ILE A 34 -1.99 -11.97 7.15
CA ILE A 34 -1.35 -10.65 6.99
C ILE A 34 -2.40 -9.55 7.06
N ARG A 35 -3.46 -9.63 6.24
CA ARG A 35 -4.54 -8.63 6.20
C ARG A 35 -5.19 -8.44 7.57
N ARG A 36 -5.55 -9.54 8.26
CA ARG A 36 -6.14 -9.49 9.60
C ARG A 36 -5.21 -8.85 10.63
N ARG A 37 -3.90 -9.09 10.55
CA ARG A 37 -2.90 -8.52 11.45
C ARG A 37 -2.69 -7.03 11.17
N GLN A 38 -2.63 -6.62 9.90
CA GLN A 38 -2.49 -5.22 9.49
C GLN A 38 -3.70 -4.37 9.87
N SER A 39 -4.93 -4.89 9.71
CA SER A 39 -6.14 -4.18 10.17
C SER A 39 -6.21 -4.01 11.69
N ARG A 40 -5.59 -4.92 12.46
CA ARG A 40 -5.59 -4.89 13.94
C ARG A 40 -4.40 -4.14 14.54
N ARG A 41 -3.27 -4.06 13.82
CA ARG A 41 -2.01 -3.43 14.24
C ARG A 41 -1.40 -2.69 13.07
N SER A 42 -2.04 -1.60 12.64
CA SER A 42 -1.48 -0.74 11.59
C SER A 42 -0.01 -0.46 11.90
N LEU A 43 0.90 -0.75 10.94
CA LEU A 43 2.33 -0.48 11.07
C LEU A 43 2.62 1.02 11.27
N ALA A 44 1.65 1.86 10.97
CA ALA A 44 1.71 3.30 11.23
C ALA A 44 1.48 3.65 12.72
N ARG A 45 1.00 2.72 13.56
CA ARG A 45 0.79 2.98 15.00
C ARG A 45 2.09 3.09 15.79
N PRO A 46 3.06 2.16 15.69
CA PRO A 46 4.38 2.34 16.30
C PRO A 46 5.09 3.60 15.81
N VAL A 47 4.93 3.95 14.52
CA VAL A 47 5.47 5.21 13.96
C VAL A 47 4.89 6.42 14.68
N ALA A 48 3.56 6.50 14.80
CA ALA A 48 2.90 7.61 15.48
C ALA A 48 3.27 7.72 16.97
N GLU A 49 3.66 6.61 17.61
CA GLU A 49 4.10 6.55 19.02
C GLU A 49 5.56 6.98 19.21
N GLU A 50 6.41 6.93 18.18
CA GLU A 50 7.83 7.35 18.23
C GLU A 50 8.07 8.82 17.87
N MET A 51 7.04 9.53 17.37
CA MET A 51 7.17 10.93 16.95
C MET A 51 6.95 11.94 18.09
N PRO A 52 7.63 13.10 18.07
CA PRO A 52 7.49 14.15 19.10
C PRO A 52 6.06 14.68 19.23
N GLU A 53 5.33 14.73 18.11
CA GLU A 53 3.89 14.98 18.06
C GLU A 53 3.20 13.81 17.34
N PRO A 54 2.10 13.26 17.89
CA PRO A 54 1.38 12.16 17.25
C PRO A 54 0.82 12.56 15.89
N ILE A 55 1.31 11.92 14.82
CA ILE A 55 0.75 12.08 13.47
C ILE A 55 -0.45 11.15 13.28
N ASP A 56 -1.57 11.68 12.79
CA ASP A 56 -2.73 10.88 12.42
C ASP A 56 -2.40 9.89 11.28
N LEU A 57 -2.87 8.66 11.38
CA LEU A 57 -2.55 7.58 10.43
C LEU A 57 -2.96 7.92 8.99
N ASN A 58 -4.05 8.68 8.79
CA ASN A 58 -4.47 9.07 7.45
C ASN A 58 -3.56 10.18 6.89
N THR A 59 -3.02 11.04 7.76
CA THR A 59 -2.03 12.05 7.37
C THR A 59 -0.73 11.34 6.95
N LEU A 60 -0.27 10.35 7.72
CA LEU A 60 0.90 9.57 7.37
C LEU A 60 0.72 8.83 6.03
N ALA A 61 -0.45 8.27 5.76
CA ALA A 61 -0.74 7.62 4.48
C ALA A 61 -0.65 8.59 3.27
N VAL A 62 -1.10 9.84 3.44
CA VAL A 62 -0.93 10.88 2.41
C VAL A 62 0.54 11.23 2.23
N ILE A 63 1.29 11.39 3.32
CA ILE A 63 2.73 11.68 3.29
C ILE A 63 3.48 10.56 2.54
N ASP A 64 3.23 9.30 2.86
CA ASP A 64 3.83 8.13 2.19
C ASP A 64 3.49 8.13 0.69
N ALA A 65 2.24 8.44 0.31
CA ALA A 65 1.85 8.51 -1.10
C ALA A 65 2.57 9.65 -1.83
N VAL A 66 2.70 10.83 -1.22
CA VAL A 66 3.42 11.96 -1.83
C VAL A 66 4.91 11.65 -1.99
N ASP A 67 5.53 10.99 -1.00
CA ASP A 67 6.92 10.55 -1.06
C ASP A 67 7.17 9.58 -2.22
N GLU A 68 6.30 8.58 -2.37
CA GLU A 68 6.39 7.60 -3.46
C GLU A 68 6.28 8.26 -4.84
N GLY A 69 5.35 9.20 -4.99
CA GLY A 69 5.20 9.96 -6.23
C GLY A 69 6.41 10.85 -6.52
N ALA A 70 7.03 11.45 -5.49
CA ALA A 70 8.22 12.29 -5.64
C ALA A 70 9.45 11.49 -6.13
N ALA A 71 9.50 10.18 -5.86
CA ALA A 71 10.54 9.30 -6.40
C ALA A 71 10.42 9.04 -7.92
N ARG A 72 9.29 9.44 -8.55
CA ARG A 72 9.00 9.25 -9.98
C ARG A 72 8.80 10.62 -10.66
N PRO A 73 9.88 11.29 -11.09
CA PRO A 73 9.83 12.67 -11.58
C PRO A 73 8.97 12.85 -12.84
N GLU A 74 8.73 11.80 -13.62
CA GLU A 74 7.85 11.84 -14.80
C GLU A 74 6.34 11.96 -14.48
N GLN A 75 5.90 11.79 -13.23
CA GLN A 75 4.47 11.83 -12.89
C GLN A 75 4.15 12.90 -11.83
N PRO A 76 3.31 13.91 -12.15
CA PRO A 76 2.96 14.93 -11.18
C PRO A 76 2.14 14.34 -10.02
N VAL A 77 2.60 14.58 -8.80
CA VAL A 77 1.90 14.16 -7.58
C VAL A 77 0.68 15.05 -7.35
N THR A 78 -0.50 14.55 -7.72
CA THR A 78 -1.77 15.29 -7.58
C THR A 78 -2.67 14.66 -6.51
N VAL A 79 -3.77 15.31 -6.17
CA VAL A 79 -4.81 14.70 -5.31
C VAL A 79 -5.37 13.42 -5.95
N GLY A 80 -5.46 13.37 -7.28
CA GLY A 80 -5.88 12.16 -8.02
C GLY A 80 -4.88 11.02 -7.84
N PHE A 81 -3.59 11.31 -7.96
CA PHE A 81 -2.53 10.34 -7.66
C PHE A 81 -2.66 9.77 -6.24
N VAL A 82 -2.88 10.63 -5.24
CA VAL A 82 -3.09 10.18 -3.85
C VAL A 82 -4.36 9.33 -3.71
N ALA A 83 -5.44 9.68 -4.40
CA ALA A 83 -6.69 8.90 -4.39
C ALA A 83 -6.47 7.49 -4.95
N ASP A 84 -5.80 7.39 -6.10
CA ASP A 84 -5.47 6.13 -6.74
C ASP A 84 -4.55 5.29 -5.84
N ARG A 85 -3.51 5.91 -5.28
CA ARG A 85 -2.50 5.19 -4.49
C ARG A 85 -3.03 4.64 -3.17
N LEU A 86 -3.97 5.36 -2.56
CA LEU A 86 -4.65 4.96 -1.33
C LEU A 86 -5.91 4.12 -1.59
N ALA A 87 -6.28 3.90 -2.87
CA ALA A 87 -7.51 3.21 -3.28
C ALA A 87 -8.77 3.77 -2.59
N ILE A 88 -8.89 5.11 -2.55
CA ILE A 88 -10.01 5.83 -1.96
C ILE A 88 -10.66 6.79 -2.96
N ASP A 89 -11.89 7.21 -2.69
CA ASP A 89 -12.58 8.17 -3.55
C ASP A 89 -11.89 9.56 -3.55
N PRO A 90 -11.96 10.32 -4.66
CA PRO A 90 -11.32 11.64 -4.77
C PRO A 90 -11.77 12.65 -3.70
N SER A 91 -13.02 12.56 -3.22
CA SER A 91 -13.53 13.47 -2.20
C SER A 91 -12.87 13.19 -0.85
N ARG A 92 -12.72 11.92 -0.48
CA ARG A 92 -11.97 11.50 0.71
C ARG A 92 -10.49 11.85 0.59
N ALA A 93 -9.86 11.58 -0.54
CA ALA A 93 -8.46 11.94 -0.77
C ALA A 93 -8.23 13.46 -0.59
N SER A 94 -9.09 14.28 -1.17
CA SER A 94 -9.02 15.75 -1.03
C SER A 94 -9.10 16.21 0.44
N ARG A 95 -9.97 15.59 1.24
CA ARG A 95 -10.07 15.88 2.69
C ARG A 95 -8.78 15.51 3.43
N LEU A 96 -8.21 14.34 3.15
CA LEU A 96 -6.97 13.89 3.78
C LEU A 96 -5.79 14.77 3.39
N VAL A 97 -5.66 15.13 2.11
CA VAL A 97 -4.63 16.07 1.63
C VAL A 97 -4.79 17.43 2.30
N THR A 98 -6.02 17.92 2.44
CA THR A 98 -6.27 19.20 3.13
C THR A 98 -5.84 19.16 4.58
N ALA A 99 -6.09 18.04 5.28
CA ALA A 99 -5.60 17.83 6.65
C ALA A 99 -4.07 17.82 6.71
N ALA A 100 -3.40 17.11 5.79
CA ALA A 100 -1.94 17.04 5.71
C ALA A 100 -1.27 18.39 5.38
N VAL A 101 -1.95 19.22 4.58
CA VAL A 101 -1.52 20.60 4.32
C VAL A 101 -1.71 21.47 5.55
N LYS A 102 -2.84 21.34 6.24
CA LYS A 102 -3.13 22.11 7.46
C LYS A 102 -2.17 21.77 8.61
N SER A 103 -1.74 20.52 8.73
CA SER A 103 -0.70 20.10 9.69
C SER A 103 0.72 20.41 9.23
N GLY A 104 0.89 20.99 8.03
CA GLY A 104 2.18 21.48 7.55
C GLY A 104 3.15 20.41 7.06
N HIS A 105 2.70 19.17 6.84
CA HIS A 105 3.54 18.09 6.29
C HIS A 105 3.58 18.06 4.76
N VAL A 106 2.53 18.59 4.13
CA VAL A 106 2.40 18.69 2.67
C VAL A 106 2.18 20.14 2.30
N LEU A 107 2.69 20.57 1.15
CA LEU A 107 2.37 21.86 0.55
C LEU A 107 1.81 21.66 -0.86
N ARG A 108 0.99 22.63 -1.29
CA ARG A 108 0.46 22.66 -2.66
C ARG A 108 1.32 23.58 -3.50
N VAL A 109 1.87 23.06 -4.60
CA VAL A 109 2.56 23.87 -5.62
C VAL A 109 1.72 23.92 -6.89
N ALA A 110 1.90 24.99 -7.68
CA ALA A 110 1.36 25.03 -9.03
C ALA A 110 2.10 23.99 -9.89
N SER A 111 1.37 23.23 -10.70
CA SER A 111 2.00 22.33 -11.67
C SER A 111 2.78 23.15 -12.71
N GLN A 112 3.99 22.68 -13.03
CA GLN A 112 4.85 23.26 -14.06
C GLN A 112 4.31 23.00 -15.48
N GLU A 113 3.51 21.95 -15.67
CA GLU A 113 2.94 21.56 -16.97
C GLU A 113 1.54 22.16 -17.22
N ASP A 114 0.75 22.32 -16.16
CA ASP A 114 -0.59 22.88 -16.22
C ASP A 114 -0.87 23.68 -14.95
N GLY A 115 -0.67 25.00 -15.00
CA GLY A 115 -0.88 25.89 -13.84
C GLY A 115 -2.32 25.89 -13.26
N ARG A 116 -3.28 25.23 -13.91
CA ARG A 116 -4.63 24.99 -13.36
C ARG A 116 -4.69 23.78 -12.42
N ARG A 117 -3.65 22.94 -12.40
CA ARG A 117 -3.51 21.76 -11.53
C ARG A 117 -2.58 22.09 -10.37
N SER A 118 -2.98 21.68 -9.17
CA SER A 118 -2.14 21.73 -7.98
C SER A 118 -1.42 20.40 -7.81
N CYS A 119 -0.09 20.47 -7.77
CA CYS A 119 0.76 19.36 -7.33
C CYS A 119 0.98 19.44 -5.81
N LEU A 120 1.40 18.31 -5.25
CA LEU A 120 1.68 18.14 -3.83
C LEU A 120 3.16 17.85 -3.66
N GLU A 121 3.77 18.52 -2.68
CA GLU A 121 5.16 18.26 -2.28
C GLU A 121 5.23 18.10 -0.76
N LEU A 122 6.21 17.33 -0.29
CA LEU A 122 6.50 17.27 1.13
C LEU A 122 7.19 18.55 1.61
N THR A 123 6.82 19.00 2.80
CA THR A 123 7.61 19.99 3.54
C THR A 123 8.81 19.33 4.22
N ASP A 124 9.67 20.11 4.87
CA ASP A 124 10.75 19.55 5.70
C ASP A 124 10.22 18.67 6.83
N THR A 125 9.10 19.09 7.46
CA THR A 125 8.46 18.29 8.51
C THR A 125 7.80 17.03 7.93
N GLY A 126 7.27 17.08 6.71
CA GLY A 126 6.80 15.90 5.99
C GLY A 126 7.92 14.90 5.71
N ARG A 127 9.07 15.37 5.20
CA ARG A 127 10.27 14.53 4.97
C ARG A 127 10.79 13.91 6.26
N ALA A 128 10.81 14.66 7.37
CA ALA A 128 11.19 14.14 8.67
C ALA A 128 10.24 13.03 9.14
N ALA A 129 8.92 13.19 8.92
CA ALA A 129 7.92 12.17 9.23
C ALA A 129 8.11 10.89 8.41
N VAL A 130 8.38 11.02 7.10
CA VAL A 130 8.75 9.89 6.22
C VAL A 130 9.95 9.15 6.77
N SER A 131 11.03 9.88 7.07
CA SER A 131 12.28 9.28 7.57
C SER A 131 12.07 8.50 8.87
N ALA A 132 11.34 9.09 9.83
CA ALA A 132 10.97 8.41 11.07
C ALA A 132 10.15 7.14 10.80
N ALA A 133 9.14 7.24 9.93
CA ALA A 133 8.30 6.10 9.55
C ALA A 133 9.10 4.97 8.91
N HIS A 134 10.03 5.29 8.00
CA HIS A 134 10.93 4.30 7.41
C HIS A 134 11.80 3.63 8.45
N HIS A 135 12.37 4.39 9.38
CA HIS A 135 13.21 3.84 10.43
C HIS A 135 12.46 2.84 11.31
N THR A 136 11.28 3.21 11.82
CA THR A 136 10.44 2.32 12.63
C THR A 136 10.02 1.07 11.84
N ARG A 137 9.63 1.22 10.57
CA ARG A 137 9.29 0.08 9.69
C ARG A 137 10.49 -0.86 9.53
N GLN A 138 11.67 -0.33 9.26
CA GLN A 138 12.90 -1.13 9.11
C GLN A 138 13.25 -1.87 10.39
N GLN A 139 13.18 -1.22 11.55
CA GLN A 139 13.41 -1.88 12.84
C GLN A 139 12.40 -3.01 13.09
N PHE A 140 11.13 -2.79 12.74
CA PHE A 140 10.11 -3.82 12.86
C PHE A 140 10.43 -5.04 11.96
N TYR A 141 10.77 -4.81 10.70
CA TYR A 141 11.16 -5.91 9.80
C TYR A 141 12.44 -6.61 10.23
N ALA A 142 13.43 -5.88 10.75
CA ALA A 142 14.65 -6.46 11.30
C ALA A 142 14.33 -7.44 12.45
N ARG A 143 13.44 -7.07 13.37
CA ARG A 143 12.97 -7.96 14.46
C ARG A 143 12.18 -9.16 13.95
N LEU A 144 11.43 -9.02 12.85
CA LEU A 144 10.71 -10.16 12.25
C LEU A 144 11.65 -11.17 11.60
N LEU A 145 12.79 -10.71 11.08
CA LEU A 145 13.75 -11.50 10.30
C LEU A 145 14.99 -11.93 11.10
N GLU A 146 15.15 -11.47 12.35
CA GLU A 146 16.33 -11.69 13.19
C GLU A 146 16.74 -13.17 13.30
N GLY A 147 15.78 -14.10 13.32
CA GLY A 147 16.04 -15.54 13.41
C GLY A 147 16.23 -16.27 12.08
N TRP A 148 16.16 -15.58 10.95
CA TRP A 148 16.22 -16.20 9.62
C TRP A 148 17.66 -16.26 9.12
N PRO A 149 18.07 -17.32 8.40
CA PRO A 149 19.32 -17.34 7.66
C PRO A 149 19.41 -16.16 6.68
N GLU A 150 20.59 -15.57 6.50
CA GLU A 150 20.75 -14.39 5.62
C GLU A 150 20.31 -14.65 4.17
N GLU A 151 20.49 -15.88 3.68
CA GLU A 151 20.05 -16.29 2.35
C GLU A 151 18.52 -16.26 2.24
N GLU A 152 17.80 -16.73 3.27
CA GLU A 152 16.34 -16.67 3.30
C GLU A 152 15.84 -15.23 3.43
N GLN A 153 16.54 -14.36 4.17
CA GLN A 153 16.20 -12.93 4.24
C GLN A 153 16.30 -12.26 2.87
N ARG A 154 17.42 -12.50 2.15
CA ARG A 154 17.65 -11.97 0.80
C ARG A 154 16.64 -12.53 -0.20
N GLU A 155 16.37 -13.83 -0.13
CA GLU A 155 15.43 -14.47 -1.04
C GLU A 155 13.99 -14.04 -0.79
N PHE A 156 13.59 -13.89 0.48
CA PHE A 156 12.27 -13.38 0.83
C PHE A 156 12.07 -11.95 0.32
N ALA A 157 13.06 -11.06 0.49
CA ALA A 157 12.99 -9.70 -0.05
C ALA A 157 12.79 -9.71 -1.58
N ARG A 158 13.55 -10.55 -2.29
CA ARG A 158 13.46 -10.70 -3.75
C ARG A 158 12.10 -11.25 -4.20
N LEU A 159 11.60 -12.29 -3.52
CA LEU A 159 10.32 -12.91 -3.86
C LEU A 159 9.13 -12.01 -3.53
N LEU A 160 9.19 -11.29 -2.42
CA LEU A 160 8.16 -10.33 -2.03
C LEU A 160 8.08 -9.18 -3.03
N ASP A 161 9.22 -8.64 -3.46
CA ASP A 161 9.28 -7.60 -4.48
C ASP A 161 8.70 -8.09 -5.81
N LYS A 162 9.09 -9.28 -6.27
CA LYS A 162 8.51 -9.93 -7.46
C LYS A 162 6.99 -10.12 -7.33
N PHE A 163 6.51 -10.53 -6.16
CA PHE A 163 5.09 -10.75 -5.90
C PHE A 163 4.31 -9.44 -5.96
N VAL A 164 4.80 -8.37 -5.34
CA VAL A 164 4.18 -7.04 -5.37
C VAL A 164 4.13 -6.48 -6.79
N HIS A 165 5.23 -6.55 -7.55
CA HIS A 165 5.23 -6.15 -8.95
C HIS A 165 4.20 -6.95 -9.78
N SER A 166 4.02 -8.23 -9.48
CA SER A 166 3.00 -9.05 -10.15
C SER A 166 1.58 -8.60 -9.81
N LEU A 167 1.32 -8.14 -8.58
CA LEU A 167 0.01 -7.59 -8.20
C LEU A 167 -0.34 -6.32 -8.99
N ASP A 168 0.64 -5.45 -9.25
CA ASP A 168 0.39 -4.23 -10.03
C ASP A 168 0.00 -4.54 -11.48
N THR A 169 0.48 -5.67 -12.02
CA THR A 169 0.13 -6.13 -13.38
C THR A 169 -1.18 -6.90 -13.46
N VAL A 170 -1.64 -7.49 -12.35
CA VAL A 170 -2.86 -8.31 -12.29
C VAL A 170 -3.94 -7.54 -11.51
N ARG A 171 -4.77 -6.78 -12.23
CA ARG A 171 -6.01 -6.26 -11.63
C ARG A 171 -7.08 -7.36 -11.62
N PRO A 172 -7.71 -7.65 -10.47
CA PRO A 172 -8.90 -8.50 -10.43
C PRO A 172 -10.10 -7.85 -11.13
#